data_AF-X0X5G0-F1
#
_entry.id   AF-X0X5G0-F1
#
_cell.length_a   1.000
_cell.length_b   1.000
_cell.length_c   1.000
_cell.angle_alpha   90.00
_cell.angle_beta   90.00
_cell.angle_gamma   90.00
#
_symmetry.space_group_name_H-M   'P 1'
#
loop_
_entity.id
_entity.type
_entity.pdbx_description
1 polymer ?
#
loop_
_entity_poly.entity_id
_entity_poly.type
_entity_poly.pdbx_seq_one_letter_code
_entity_poly.pdbx_strand_id
1 'polypeptide(L)'
;AHVRIIENHPARVVVHWRYALCDVLYKIARVDEDTGWGAWADEYYYIYPDGVAVRHFVVYGVEGCSITEPTVFNQPGEKAEDNVELAAVTMANMKGQTRTHVWDPWPSNGRTAAPFTNALPGANICVVNLKSQYKPFYIYEPGTRIIPYGGGLRELRTEYSRFPTWNHWPVSQVPSDGRYALVPDRVSSSAITSPEPPMRRRPEDGAVEGSFIMGLSDKPVGELAPLARMWLRPPKLKLFGQAFNNKGYSRN
;
A
#
# COMPACT_ATOMS: atom_id res chain seq x y z
N ALA A 1 -9.44 -18.11 6.01
CA ALA A 1 -8.72 -16.96 6.60
C ALA A 1 -9.02 -16.88 8.09
N HIS A 2 -8.10 -16.36 8.90
CA HIS A 2 -8.28 -16.23 10.35
C HIS A 2 -7.70 -14.90 10.83
N VAL A 3 -8.52 -14.10 11.50
CA VAL A 3 -8.14 -12.79 12.07
C VAL A 3 -8.26 -12.83 13.59
N ARG A 4 -7.30 -12.25 14.30
CA ARG A 4 -7.31 -12.18 15.77
C ARG A 4 -6.59 -10.93 16.28
N ILE A 5 -7.02 -10.43 17.42
CA ILE A 5 -6.27 -9.44 18.20
C ILE A 5 -5.27 -10.22 19.06
N ILE A 6 -3.98 -9.88 18.97
CA ILE A 6 -2.89 -10.54 19.72
C ILE A 6 -2.27 -9.65 20.80
N GLU A 7 -2.47 -8.33 20.72
CA GLU A 7 -2.16 -7.36 21.77
C GLU A 7 -3.27 -6.31 21.84
N ASN A 8 -3.65 -5.88 23.05
CA ASN A 8 -4.63 -4.80 23.25
C ASN A 8 -4.30 -4.04 24.55
N HIS A 9 -3.75 -2.84 24.43
CA HIS A 9 -3.42 -1.98 25.57
C HIS A 9 -3.40 -0.50 25.15
N PRO A 10 -3.31 0.45 26.11
CA PRO A 10 -3.39 1.88 25.79
C PRO A 10 -2.33 2.43 24.82
N ALA A 11 -1.23 1.71 24.56
CA ALA A 11 -0.19 2.17 23.65
C ALA A 11 -0.40 1.68 22.21
N ARG A 12 -1.07 0.54 22.00
CA ARG A 12 -1.41 -0.01 20.68
C ARG A 12 -2.36 -1.21 20.77
N VAL A 13 -2.97 -1.51 19.64
CA VAL A 13 -3.62 -2.79 19.35
C VAL A 13 -2.84 -3.48 18.24
N VAL A 14 -2.64 -4.80 18.35
CA VAL A 14 -2.02 -5.60 17.28
C VAL A 14 -3.02 -6.62 16.76
N VAL A 15 -3.34 -6.50 15.47
CA VAL A 15 -4.20 -7.44 14.74
C VAL A 15 -3.32 -8.33 13.88
N HIS A 16 -3.48 -9.65 14.04
CA HIS A 16 -2.88 -10.65 13.17
C HIS A 16 -3.93 -11.23 12.23
N TRP A 17 -3.65 -11.21 10.94
CA TRP A 17 -4.49 -11.78 9.90
C TRP A 17 -3.70 -12.79 9.06
N ARG A 18 -4.12 -14.05 9.10
CA ARG A 18 -3.57 -15.13 8.27
C ARG A 18 -4.57 -15.54 7.21
N TYR A 19 -4.17 -15.56 5.94
CA TYR A 19 -5.05 -15.94 4.84
C TYR A 19 -4.30 -16.57 3.67
N ALA A 20 -5.00 -17.40 2.90
CA ALA A 20 -4.48 -17.95 1.66
C ALA A 20 -4.59 -16.89 0.55
N LEU A 21 -3.59 -16.80 -0.31
CA LEU A 21 -3.67 -15.95 -1.50
C LEU A 21 -4.49 -16.69 -2.56
N CYS A 22 -5.67 -16.18 -2.89
CA CYS A 22 -6.55 -16.80 -3.87
C CYS A 22 -7.02 -15.82 -4.95
N ASP A 23 -7.39 -16.36 -6.11
CA ASP A 23 -8.06 -15.60 -7.17
C ASP A 23 -9.54 -15.36 -6.85
N VAL A 24 -10.24 -14.67 -7.77
CA VAL A 24 -11.68 -14.37 -7.66
C VAL A 24 -12.58 -15.62 -7.73
N LEU A 25 -12.03 -16.79 -8.05
CA LEU A 25 -12.69 -18.09 -8.05
C LEU A 25 -12.34 -18.92 -6.81
N TYR A 26 -11.67 -18.30 -5.82
CA TYR A 26 -11.21 -18.92 -4.58
C TYR A 26 -10.18 -20.04 -4.79
N LYS A 27 -9.47 -20.06 -5.93
CA LYS A 27 -8.35 -20.97 -6.14
C LYS A 27 -7.11 -20.39 -5.49
N ILE A 28 -6.47 -21.17 -4.63
CA ILE A 28 -5.23 -20.77 -3.97
C ILE A 28 -4.11 -20.69 -5.02
N ALA A 29 -3.30 -19.64 -4.96
CA ALA A 29 -2.16 -19.45 -5.84
C ALA A 29 -1.02 -20.41 -5.49
N ARG A 30 -0.22 -20.80 -6.51
CA ARG A 30 1.04 -21.56 -6.34
C ARG A 30 0.89 -22.82 -5.49
N VAL A 31 -0.17 -23.58 -5.71
CA VAL A 31 -0.35 -24.89 -5.06
C VAL A 31 0.73 -25.84 -5.57
N ASP A 32 1.52 -26.34 -4.63
CA ASP A 32 2.48 -27.42 -4.85
C ASP A 32 1.75 -28.75 -5.06
N GLU A 33 2.07 -29.46 -6.15
CA GLU A 33 1.33 -30.65 -6.57
C GLU A 33 1.53 -31.85 -5.63
N ASP A 34 2.69 -31.95 -4.99
CA ASP A 34 3.05 -33.09 -4.13
C ASP A 34 2.45 -32.95 -2.73
N THR A 35 2.46 -31.73 -2.19
CA THR A 35 2.02 -31.44 -0.81
C THR A 35 0.60 -30.89 -0.74
N GLY A 36 0.11 -30.26 -1.81
CA GLY A 36 -1.16 -29.54 -1.83
C GLY A 36 -1.13 -28.17 -1.14
N TRP A 37 0.05 -27.67 -0.73
CA TRP A 37 0.18 -26.38 -0.07
C TRP A 37 0.31 -25.25 -1.09
N GLY A 38 -0.49 -24.19 -0.93
CA GLY A 38 -0.38 -22.98 -1.75
C GLY A 38 0.26 -21.80 -1.06
N ALA A 39 0.12 -20.61 -1.65
CA ALA A 39 0.63 -19.37 -1.11
C ALA A 39 -0.25 -18.82 0.03
N TRP A 40 0.39 -18.30 1.07
CA TRP A 40 -0.26 -17.73 2.26
C TRP A 40 0.39 -16.41 2.66
N ALA A 41 -0.36 -15.57 3.35
CA ALA A 41 0.14 -14.37 4.00
C ALA A 41 -0.19 -14.39 5.49
N ASP A 42 0.77 -13.95 6.31
CA ASP A 42 0.54 -13.45 7.65
C ASP A 42 0.76 -11.94 7.64
N GLU A 43 -0.20 -11.20 8.16
CA GLU A 43 -0.13 -9.75 8.29
C GLU A 43 -0.37 -9.33 9.72
N TYR A 44 0.44 -8.39 10.18
CA TYR A 44 0.39 -7.80 11.50
C TYR A 44 0.18 -6.30 11.34
N TYR A 45 -0.92 -5.81 11.89
CA TYR A 45 -1.24 -4.39 11.94
C TYR A 45 -1.05 -3.89 13.36
N TYR A 46 0.00 -3.09 13.57
CA TYR A 46 0.28 -2.41 14.83
C TYR A 46 -0.38 -1.04 14.79
N ILE A 47 -1.55 -0.91 15.41
CA ILE A 47 -2.43 0.25 15.33
C ILE A 47 -2.24 1.11 16.59
N TYR A 48 -1.88 2.37 16.40
CA TYR A 48 -1.61 3.34 17.46
C TYR A 48 -2.84 4.22 17.76
N PRO A 49 -2.92 4.87 18.94
CA PRO A 49 -4.08 5.68 19.34
C PRO A 49 -4.41 6.86 18.42
N ASP A 50 -3.46 7.33 17.63
CA ASP A 50 -3.63 8.39 16.65
C ASP A 50 -4.14 7.89 15.28
N GLY A 51 -4.45 6.59 15.16
CA GLY A 51 -4.94 5.97 13.94
C GLY A 51 -3.85 5.61 12.92
N VAL A 52 -2.58 5.91 13.22
CA VAL A 52 -1.46 5.43 12.42
C VAL A 52 -1.27 3.92 12.66
N ALA A 53 -0.91 3.18 11.62
CA ALA A 53 -0.61 1.76 11.73
C ALA A 53 0.68 1.40 11.00
N VAL A 54 1.46 0.48 11.57
CA VAL A 54 2.49 -0.25 10.82
C VAL A 54 1.87 -1.55 10.32
N ARG A 55 1.91 -1.77 9.01
CA ARG A 55 1.60 -3.07 8.41
C ARG A 55 2.91 -3.81 8.19
N HIS A 56 3.09 -4.91 8.90
CA HIS A 56 4.16 -5.89 8.70
C HIS A 56 3.57 -7.15 8.09
N PHE A 57 4.16 -7.65 7.02
CA PHE A 57 3.65 -8.80 6.30
C PHE A 57 4.75 -9.82 6.05
N VAL A 58 4.33 -11.08 5.99
CA VAL A 58 5.14 -12.23 5.58
C VAL A 58 4.32 -13.04 4.59
N VAL A 59 4.85 -13.25 3.39
CA VAL A 59 4.17 -13.95 2.30
C VAL A 59 4.96 -15.19 1.90
N TYR A 60 4.30 -16.34 1.98
CA TYR A 60 4.85 -17.67 1.76
C TYR A 60 4.46 -18.19 0.38
N GLY A 61 5.33 -19.03 -0.21
CA GLY A 61 5.02 -19.75 -1.44
C GLY A 61 5.01 -18.89 -2.72
N VAL A 62 5.64 -17.72 -2.69
CA VAL A 62 5.73 -16.82 -3.86
C VAL A 62 7.15 -16.35 -4.13
N GLU A 63 7.49 -16.20 -5.41
CA GLU A 63 8.73 -15.56 -5.84
C GLU A 63 8.67 -14.03 -5.68
N GLY A 64 7.48 -13.44 -5.73
CA GLY A 64 7.28 -12.02 -5.55
C GLY A 64 5.80 -11.70 -5.43
N CYS A 65 5.49 -10.54 -4.87
CA CYS A 65 4.11 -10.06 -4.75
C CYS A 65 4.09 -8.53 -4.79
N SER A 66 2.97 -7.98 -5.29
CA SER A 66 2.62 -6.59 -5.00
C SER A 66 2.04 -6.54 -3.60
N ILE A 67 2.57 -5.67 -2.75
CA ILE A 67 2.21 -5.60 -1.33
C ILE A 67 1.28 -4.43 -1.04
N THR A 68 1.16 -3.46 -1.95
CA THR A 68 0.33 -2.28 -1.76
C THR A 68 -0.06 -1.73 -3.12
N GLU A 69 -1.32 -1.39 -3.28
CA GLU A 69 -1.83 -0.72 -4.46
C GLU A 69 -2.90 0.28 -4.01
N PRO A 70 -2.50 1.51 -3.65
CA PRO A 70 -3.46 2.53 -3.25
C PRO A 70 -4.52 2.75 -4.32
N THR A 71 -5.75 2.43 -3.94
CA THR A 71 -6.92 2.34 -4.81
C THR A 71 -8.08 3.06 -4.16
N VAL A 72 -8.84 3.79 -4.96
CA VAL A 72 -10.04 4.51 -4.51
C VAL A 72 -11.27 3.68 -4.82
N PHE A 73 -12.21 3.65 -3.88
CA PHE A 73 -13.47 2.94 -4.02
C PHE A 73 -14.56 3.95 -4.38
N ASN A 74 -15.30 3.67 -5.46
CA ASN A 74 -16.34 4.58 -5.96
C ASN A 74 -17.70 3.90 -5.88
N GLN A 75 -18.72 4.62 -5.40
CA GLN A 75 -20.09 4.13 -5.31
C GLN A 75 -20.75 4.05 -6.69
N PRO A 76 -21.85 3.31 -6.85
CA PRO A 76 -22.69 3.43 -8.04
C PRO A 76 -23.13 4.90 -8.20
N GLY A 77 -22.99 5.42 -9.42
CA GLY A 77 -23.21 6.81 -9.78
C GLY A 77 -21.95 7.67 -9.80
N GLU A 78 -20.83 7.18 -9.25
CA GLU A 78 -19.58 7.93 -9.13
C GLU A 78 -18.48 7.39 -10.05
N LYS A 79 -17.59 8.30 -10.46
CA LYS A 79 -16.29 8.01 -11.06
C LYS A 79 -15.18 8.24 -10.04
N ALA A 80 -13.96 7.84 -10.40
CA ALA A 80 -12.76 8.11 -9.59
C ALA A 80 -12.64 9.61 -9.26
N GLU A 81 -12.84 10.46 -10.26
CA GLU A 81 -12.73 11.90 -10.17
C GLU A 81 -13.74 12.54 -9.22
N ASP A 82 -14.81 11.84 -8.83
CA ASP A 82 -15.75 12.30 -7.80
C ASP A 82 -15.19 12.09 -6.39
N ASN A 83 -14.20 11.19 -6.23
CA ASN A 83 -13.61 10.79 -4.95
C ASN A 83 -12.15 11.22 -4.77
N VAL A 84 -11.37 11.33 -5.86
CA VAL A 84 -9.95 11.71 -5.87
C VAL A 84 -9.69 12.91 -6.77
N GLU A 85 -8.77 13.77 -6.35
CA GLU A 85 -8.32 14.90 -7.15
C GLU A 85 -7.52 14.45 -8.38
N LEU A 86 -7.56 15.22 -9.48
CA LEU A 86 -6.66 14.97 -10.61
C LEU A 86 -5.19 15.20 -10.25
N ALA A 87 -4.91 16.13 -9.34
CA ALA A 87 -3.64 16.22 -8.63
C ALA A 87 -3.53 15.08 -7.59
N ALA A 88 -3.58 13.84 -8.07
CA ALA A 88 -3.99 12.67 -7.30
C ALA A 88 -2.99 12.23 -6.23
N VAL A 89 -1.71 12.55 -6.40
CA VAL A 89 -0.66 12.09 -5.49
C VAL A 89 0.27 13.21 -5.14
N THR A 90 0.50 13.42 -3.85
CA THR A 90 1.59 14.24 -3.35
C THR A 90 2.57 13.36 -2.59
N MET A 91 3.83 13.39 -3.02
CA MET A 91 4.92 12.66 -2.40
C MET A 91 5.79 13.58 -1.56
N ALA A 92 6.47 13.00 -0.57
CA ALA A 92 7.58 13.62 0.12
C ALA A 92 8.78 12.69 0.23
N ASN A 93 9.95 13.28 0.37
CA ASN A 93 11.16 12.59 0.81
C ASN A 93 11.43 12.86 2.29
N MET A 94 12.43 12.16 2.84
CA MET A 94 12.82 12.27 4.25
C MET A 94 13.32 13.65 4.68
N LYS A 95 13.60 14.56 3.73
CA LYS A 95 13.96 15.97 3.97
C LYS A 95 12.72 16.88 4.06
N GLY A 96 11.51 16.36 3.83
CA GLY A 96 10.27 17.13 3.79
C GLY A 96 10.04 17.87 2.47
N GLN A 97 10.90 17.66 1.46
CA GLN A 97 10.64 18.19 0.12
C GLN A 97 9.48 17.43 -0.49
N THR A 98 8.61 18.12 -1.23
CA THR A 98 7.39 17.55 -1.77
C THR A 98 7.33 17.65 -3.29
N ARG A 99 6.49 16.79 -3.89
CA ARG A 99 6.10 16.90 -5.30
C ARG A 99 4.71 16.34 -5.51
N THR A 100 3.90 17.05 -6.28
CA THR A 100 2.55 16.63 -6.66
C THR A 100 2.55 16.16 -8.10
N HIS A 101 1.83 15.07 -8.37
CA HIS A 101 1.64 14.47 -9.69
C HIS A 101 0.17 14.57 -10.09
N VAL A 102 -0.07 14.87 -11.36
CA VAL A 102 -1.41 15.14 -11.92
C VAL A 102 -1.73 14.10 -13.00
N TRP A 103 -2.95 13.57 -13.01
CA TRP A 103 -3.45 12.53 -13.93
C TRP A 103 -4.15 13.09 -15.17
N ASP A 104 -3.93 14.37 -15.49
CA ASP A 104 -4.37 14.99 -16.74
C ASP A 104 -3.25 15.86 -17.34
N PRO A 105 -2.48 15.34 -18.32
CA PRO A 105 -2.50 13.97 -18.82
C PRO A 105 -1.87 12.96 -17.85
N TRP A 106 -1.83 11.68 -18.22
CA TRP A 106 -1.17 10.62 -17.46
C TRP A 106 0.28 11.01 -17.05
N PRO A 107 0.69 10.78 -15.79
CA PRO A 107 1.92 11.37 -15.23
C PRO A 107 3.22 10.61 -15.56
N SER A 108 3.18 9.66 -16.49
CA SER A 108 4.35 8.95 -17.01
C SER A 108 4.33 8.84 -18.54
N ASN A 109 5.30 8.15 -19.13
CA ASN A 109 5.30 7.83 -20.56
C ASN A 109 4.25 6.77 -20.96
N GLY A 110 3.42 6.30 -20.02
CA GLY A 110 2.30 5.40 -20.25
C GLY A 110 2.64 3.92 -20.41
N ARG A 111 3.93 3.53 -20.44
CA ARG A 111 4.34 2.12 -20.48
C ARG A 111 4.03 1.43 -19.14
N THR A 112 3.88 0.12 -19.19
CA THR A 112 3.79 -0.73 -18.00
C THR A 112 4.97 -0.46 -17.07
N ALA A 113 4.66 -0.31 -15.79
CA ALA A 113 5.61 -0.05 -14.72
C ALA A 113 6.49 1.21 -14.96
N ALA A 114 6.02 2.20 -15.72
CA ALA A 114 6.79 3.41 -15.99
C ALA A 114 6.83 4.36 -14.78
N PRO A 115 7.99 4.95 -14.44
CA PRO A 115 8.09 5.92 -13.36
C PRO A 115 7.43 7.25 -13.72
N PHE A 116 7.14 8.08 -12.71
CA PHE A 116 6.75 9.47 -12.91
C PHE A 116 7.80 10.21 -13.75
N THR A 117 7.37 10.99 -14.76
CA THR A 117 8.29 11.80 -15.61
C THR A 117 9.09 12.81 -14.80
N ASN A 118 8.52 13.30 -13.71
CA ASN A 118 9.14 14.23 -12.78
C ASN A 118 9.22 13.59 -11.38
N ALA A 119 9.69 12.36 -11.21
CA ALA A 119 9.80 11.75 -9.87
C ALA A 119 10.63 12.60 -8.89
N LEU A 120 10.20 12.70 -7.62
CA LEU A 120 10.97 13.35 -6.56
C LEU A 120 12.08 12.39 -6.06
N PRO A 121 13.37 12.77 -6.13
CA PRO A 121 14.44 11.91 -5.66
C PRO A 121 14.32 11.55 -4.17
N GLY A 122 14.44 10.25 -3.88
CA GLY A 122 14.36 9.71 -2.52
C GLY A 122 12.98 9.81 -1.88
N ALA A 123 11.92 10.01 -2.68
CA ALA A 123 10.56 9.97 -2.18
C ALA A 123 10.20 8.56 -1.68
N ASN A 124 9.69 8.49 -0.46
CA ASN A 124 9.22 7.26 0.18
C ASN A 124 7.97 7.50 1.02
N ILE A 125 7.43 8.72 0.99
CA ILE A 125 6.19 9.12 1.64
C ILE A 125 5.21 9.47 0.52
N CYS A 126 4.01 8.89 0.55
CA CYS A 126 3.00 9.06 -0.48
C CYS A 126 1.65 9.39 0.17
N VAL A 127 0.95 10.40 -0.35
CA VAL A 127 -0.44 10.71 0.01
C VAL A 127 -1.28 10.67 -1.25
N VAL A 128 -2.39 9.92 -1.19
CA VAL A 128 -3.43 9.97 -2.24
C VAL A 128 -4.40 11.08 -1.88
N ASN A 129 -4.52 12.08 -2.76
CA ASN A 129 -5.33 13.27 -2.55
C ASN A 129 -6.80 12.98 -2.83
N LEU A 130 -7.45 12.24 -1.92
CA LEU A 130 -8.90 12.15 -1.87
C LEU A 130 -9.51 13.54 -1.63
N LYS A 131 -10.77 13.71 -2.06
CA LYS A 131 -11.57 14.91 -1.80
C LYS A 131 -12.06 15.02 -0.34
N SER A 132 -11.86 13.97 0.46
CA SER A 132 -12.12 13.98 1.90
C SER A 132 -11.12 14.87 2.65
N GLN A 133 -11.51 15.35 3.84
CA GLN A 133 -10.63 16.11 4.73
C GLN A 133 -9.37 15.31 5.08
N TYR A 134 -9.55 14.06 5.50
CA TYR A 134 -8.45 13.16 5.83
C TYR A 134 -8.09 12.31 4.62
N LYS A 135 -6.80 12.24 4.31
CA LYS A 135 -6.26 11.56 3.13
C LYS A 135 -5.37 10.39 3.55
N PRO A 136 -5.45 9.24 2.85
CA PRO A 136 -4.59 8.12 3.16
C PRO A 136 -3.15 8.43 2.79
N PHE A 137 -2.25 8.10 3.71
CA PHE A 137 -0.83 8.22 3.52
C PHE A 137 -0.12 6.89 3.74
N TYR A 138 1.05 6.76 3.11
CA TYR A 138 1.91 5.60 3.20
C TYR A 138 3.36 6.05 3.35
N ILE A 139 4.10 5.41 4.26
CA ILE A 139 5.55 5.60 4.42
C ILE A 139 6.22 4.26 4.20
N TYR A 140 6.96 4.17 3.09
CA TYR A 140 7.67 2.98 2.67
C TYR A 140 9.16 3.03 3.02
N GLU A 141 9.83 1.89 2.89
CA GLU A 141 11.28 1.78 3.07
C GLU A 141 12.04 2.66 2.05
N PRO A 142 13.19 3.25 2.41
CA PRO A 142 14.04 3.96 1.46
C PRO A 142 14.44 3.06 0.28
N GLY A 143 14.43 3.62 -0.93
CA GLY A 143 14.66 2.87 -2.17
C GLY A 143 13.39 2.32 -2.81
N THR A 144 12.23 2.50 -2.17
CA THR A 144 10.93 2.19 -2.78
C THR A 144 10.74 2.95 -4.07
N ARG A 145 10.31 2.24 -5.12
CA ARG A 145 9.89 2.86 -6.36
C ARG A 145 8.39 3.10 -6.31
N ILE A 146 7.98 4.34 -6.13
CA ILE A 146 6.56 4.72 -6.16
C ILE A 146 6.25 5.20 -7.58
N ILE A 147 5.37 4.48 -8.27
CA ILE A 147 4.98 4.76 -9.66
C ILE A 147 3.46 4.98 -9.77
N PRO A 148 2.97 5.61 -10.86
CA PRO A 148 1.56 5.50 -11.22
C PRO A 148 1.16 4.04 -11.35
N TYR A 149 -0.14 3.75 -11.37
CA TYR A 149 -0.61 2.37 -11.52
C TYR A 149 0.15 1.59 -12.61
N GLY A 150 0.66 0.42 -12.22
CA GLY A 150 1.66 -0.34 -12.97
C GLY A 150 1.19 -0.84 -14.32
N GLY A 151 -0.12 -1.01 -14.54
CA GLY A 151 -0.66 -1.39 -15.86
C GLY A 151 -0.45 -0.32 -16.94
N GLY A 152 -0.17 0.93 -16.55
CA GLY A 152 0.04 2.05 -17.48
C GLY A 152 -1.22 2.40 -18.28
N LEU A 153 -1.02 3.03 -19.44
CA LEU A 153 -2.13 3.48 -20.31
C LEU A 153 -2.90 2.32 -20.96
N ARG A 154 -2.33 1.10 -21.00
CA ARG A 154 -2.99 -0.08 -21.57
C ARG A 154 -4.32 -0.41 -20.87
N GLU A 155 -4.39 -0.11 -19.59
CA GLU A 155 -5.54 -0.40 -18.73
C GLU A 155 -6.42 0.81 -18.46
N LEU A 156 -6.06 1.96 -19.04
CA LEU A 156 -6.87 3.17 -18.96
C LEU A 156 -8.02 3.09 -19.98
N ARG A 157 -9.19 3.58 -19.58
CA ARG A 157 -10.35 3.82 -20.45
C ARG A 157 -10.63 5.32 -20.40
N THR A 158 -9.96 6.07 -21.27
CA THR A 158 -9.95 7.54 -21.22
C THR A 158 -11.32 8.15 -21.46
N GLU A 159 -12.21 7.42 -22.14
CA GLU A 159 -13.62 7.74 -22.32
C GLU A 159 -14.43 7.67 -21.02
N TYR A 160 -13.96 6.89 -20.04
CA TYR A 160 -14.64 6.67 -18.77
C TYR A 160 -14.03 7.50 -17.64
N SER A 161 -12.72 7.34 -17.38
CA SER A 161 -12.01 7.98 -16.27
C SER A 161 -10.54 8.26 -16.63
N ARG A 162 -9.92 9.21 -15.93
CA ARG A 162 -8.48 9.47 -15.92
C ARG A 162 -7.67 8.44 -15.14
N PHE A 163 -8.34 7.55 -14.39
CA PHE A 163 -7.72 6.47 -13.63
C PHE A 163 -8.17 5.09 -14.17
N PRO A 164 -7.26 4.11 -14.26
CA PRO A 164 -7.60 2.71 -14.55
C PRO A 164 -8.63 2.23 -13.53
N THR A 165 -9.78 1.78 -14.02
CA THR A 165 -10.95 1.51 -13.17
C THR A 165 -11.64 0.23 -13.58
N TRP A 166 -11.98 -0.59 -12.59
CA TRP A 166 -12.65 -1.88 -12.75
C TRP A 166 -13.88 -1.97 -11.86
N ASN A 167 -14.83 -2.83 -12.23
CA ASN A 167 -15.90 -3.21 -11.33
C ASN A 167 -15.31 -3.94 -10.13
N HIS A 168 -15.66 -3.51 -8.92
CA HIS A 168 -15.01 -4.04 -7.72
C HIS A 168 -15.60 -5.40 -7.33
N TRP A 169 -14.74 -6.42 -7.23
CA TRP A 169 -15.05 -7.70 -6.61
C TRP A 169 -14.68 -7.67 -5.12
N PRO A 170 -15.51 -8.20 -4.18
CA PRO A 170 -16.70 -9.00 -4.39
C PRO A 170 -18.03 -8.25 -4.48
N VAL A 171 -18.03 -6.94 -4.27
CA VAL A 171 -19.27 -6.15 -4.10
C VAL A 171 -20.13 -6.12 -5.37
N SER A 172 -19.51 -6.11 -6.55
CA SER A 172 -20.24 -6.14 -7.84
C SER A 172 -20.86 -7.51 -8.17
N GLN A 173 -20.64 -8.54 -7.35
CA GLN A 173 -21.20 -9.91 -7.45
C GLN A 173 -21.00 -10.62 -8.80
N VAL A 174 -20.13 -10.09 -9.66
CA VAL A 174 -19.61 -10.77 -10.84
C VAL A 174 -18.13 -11.00 -10.58
N PRO A 175 -17.66 -12.26 -10.46
CA PRO A 175 -16.24 -12.55 -10.35
C PRO A 175 -15.51 -11.86 -11.49
N SER A 176 -14.71 -10.85 -11.13
CA SER A 176 -14.02 -10.02 -12.11
C SER A 176 -12.61 -9.74 -11.64
N ASP A 177 -11.67 -10.46 -12.22
CA ASP A 177 -10.27 -10.07 -12.23
C ASP A 177 -10.06 -9.14 -13.43
N GLY A 178 -10.04 -7.83 -13.19
CA GLY A 178 -9.77 -6.85 -14.25
C GLY A 178 -10.92 -6.54 -15.22
N ARG A 179 -12.19 -6.75 -14.84
CA ARG A 179 -13.34 -6.28 -15.67
C ARG A 179 -13.46 -4.75 -15.61
N TYR A 180 -13.05 -4.08 -16.68
CA TYR A 180 -13.14 -2.62 -16.81
C TYR A 180 -14.54 -2.08 -16.49
N ALA A 181 -14.57 -0.98 -15.74
CA ALA A 181 -15.76 -0.15 -15.63
C ALA A 181 -15.82 0.78 -16.85
N LEU A 182 -16.98 0.84 -17.50
CA LEU A 182 -17.22 1.70 -18.66
C LEU A 182 -18.39 2.68 -18.42
N VAL A 183 -19.16 2.43 -17.36
CA VAL A 183 -20.27 3.25 -16.88
C VAL A 183 -20.30 3.16 -15.35
N PRO A 184 -20.84 4.17 -14.64
CA PRO A 184 -20.84 4.19 -13.18
C PRO A 184 -22.08 3.48 -12.60
N ASP A 185 -22.49 2.34 -13.13
CA ASP A 185 -23.70 1.62 -12.68
C ASP A 185 -23.44 0.68 -11.48
N ARG A 186 -22.17 0.47 -11.14
CA ARG A 186 -21.70 -0.48 -10.12
C ARG A 186 -20.62 0.15 -9.27
N VAL A 187 -20.42 -0.45 -8.11
CA VAL A 187 -19.25 -0.18 -7.28
C VAL A 187 -17.99 -0.46 -8.10
N SER A 188 -17.09 0.50 -8.13
CA SER A 188 -15.83 0.38 -8.86
C SER A 188 -14.62 0.67 -7.99
N SER A 189 -13.45 0.31 -8.49
CA SER A 189 -12.18 0.62 -7.85
C SER A 189 -11.19 1.15 -8.87
N SER A 190 -10.51 2.22 -8.50
CA SER A 190 -9.61 2.97 -9.37
C SER A 190 -8.22 3.01 -8.79
N ALA A 191 -7.28 2.34 -9.45
CA ALA A 191 -5.91 2.24 -8.95
C ALA A 191 -5.12 3.51 -9.25
N ILE A 192 -4.42 4.03 -8.23
CA ILE A 192 -3.71 5.31 -8.32
C ILE A 192 -2.21 5.07 -8.50
N THR A 193 -1.61 4.28 -7.62
CA THR A 193 -0.17 3.99 -7.62
C THR A 193 0.10 2.52 -7.43
N SER A 194 1.26 2.04 -7.90
CA SER A 194 1.76 0.68 -7.60
C SER A 194 3.15 0.76 -6.97
N PRO A 195 3.26 1.03 -5.67
CA PRO A 195 4.55 1.13 -4.99
C PRO A 195 5.27 -0.22 -4.91
N GLU A 196 6.58 -0.20 -5.15
CA GLU A 196 7.46 -1.38 -5.13
C GLU A 196 8.54 -1.18 -4.05
N PRO A 197 8.20 -1.42 -2.78
CA PRO A 197 9.20 -1.31 -1.72
C PRO A 197 10.19 -2.47 -1.77
N PRO A 198 11.44 -2.25 -1.32
CA PRO A 198 12.36 -3.36 -1.12
C PRO A 198 11.79 -4.31 -0.07
N MET A 199 11.82 -5.60 -0.37
CA MET A 199 11.38 -6.67 0.52
C MET A 199 12.54 -7.61 0.81
N ARG A 200 12.55 -8.19 2.01
CA ARG A 200 13.54 -9.17 2.41
C ARG A 200 13.04 -10.57 2.10
N ARG A 201 13.88 -11.39 1.48
CA ARG A 201 13.69 -12.84 1.44
C ARG A 201 14.25 -13.44 2.73
N ARG A 202 13.43 -14.18 3.47
CA ARG A 202 13.86 -14.94 4.64
C ARG A 202 14.72 -16.15 4.20
N PRO A 203 15.95 -16.31 4.70
CA PRO A 203 16.81 -17.44 4.34
C PRO A 203 16.24 -18.81 4.78
N GLU A 204 15.49 -18.84 5.87
CA GLU A 204 15.01 -20.07 6.51
C GLU A 204 13.85 -20.75 5.77
N ASP A 205 12.94 -19.96 5.19
CA ASP A 205 11.69 -20.45 4.60
C ASP A 205 11.39 -19.85 3.22
N GLY A 206 12.25 -18.95 2.71
CA GLY A 206 12.05 -18.28 1.42
C GLY A 206 10.88 -17.30 1.39
N ALA A 207 10.26 -17.00 2.53
CA ALA A 207 9.14 -16.07 2.58
C ALA A 207 9.59 -14.63 2.27
N VAL A 208 8.69 -13.87 1.66
CA VAL A 208 8.88 -12.43 1.38
C VAL A 208 8.34 -11.65 2.56
N GLU A 209 9.16 -10.79 3.13
CA GLU A 209 8.83 -9.99 4.31
C GLU A 209 9.08 -8.50 4.07
N GLY A 210 8.19 -7.67 4.59
CA GLY A 210 8.34 -6.22 4.54
C GLY A 210 7.43 -5.50 5.51
N SER A 211 7.58 -4.18 5.59
CA SER A 211 6.74 -3.35 6.43
C SER A 211 6.61 -1.94 5.85
N PHE A 212 5.50 -1.27 6.15
CA PHE A 212 5.28 0.15 5.85
C PHE A 212 4.28 0.75 6.83
N ILE A 213 4.36 2.06 7.05
CA ILE A 213 3.33 2.80 7.79
C ILE A 213 2.20 3.15 6.84
N MET A 214 0.97 3.07 7.34
CA MET A 214 -0.23 3.62 6.73
C MET A 214 -1.07 4.37 7.75
N GLY A 215 -1.87 5.33 7.30
CA GLY A 215 -2.78 6.07 8.16
C GLY A 215 -3.56 7.10 7.37
N LEU A 216 -4.29 7.96 8.08
CA LEU A 216 -5.00 9.10 7.52
C LEU A 216 -4.44 10.40 8.07
N SER A 217 -4.34 11.44 7.23
CA SER A 217 -3.81 12.75 7.61
C SER A 217 -4.52 13.86 6.84
N ASP A 218 -4.80 14.97 7.52
CA ASP A 218 -5.23 16.25 6.92
C ASP A 218 -4.08 17.26 6.82
N LYS A 219 -2.90 16.91 7.36
CA LYS A 219 -1.69 17.73 7.33
C LYS A 219 -1.00 17.72 5.97
N PRO A 220 -0.22 18.77 5.64
CA PRO A 220 0.69 18.78 4.49
C PRO A 220 1.65 17.58 4.48
N VAL A 221 1.89 16.99 3.31
CA VAL A 221 2.68 15.74 3.18
C VAL A 221 4.11 15.86 3.73
N GLY A 222 4.74 17.04 3.62
CA GLY A 222 6.07 17.28 4.18
C GLY A 222 6.14 17.11 5.71
N GLU A 223 5.02 17.31 6.42
CA GLU A 223 4.91 17.14 7.86
C GLU A 223 4.84 15.67 8.31
N LEU A 224 4.75 14.72 7.37
CA LEU A 224 4.91 13.28 7.66
C LEU A 224 6.39 12.87 7.74
N ALA A 225 7.32 13.72 7.29
CA ALA A 225 8.75 13.39 7.31
C ALA A 225 9.34 13.16 8.71
N PRO A 226 8.95 13.88 9.78
CA PRO A 226 9.32 13.54 11.16
C PRO A 226 8.90 12.12 11.57
N LEU A 227 7.65 11.73 11.29
CA LEU A 227 7.14 10.38 11.58
C LEU A 227 7.95 9.33 10.80
N ALA A 228 8.19 9.58 9.51
CA ALA A 228 9.00 8.71 8.68
C ALA A 228 10.42 8.55 9.25
N ARG A 229 11.07 9.65 9.66
CA ARG A 229 12.41 9.61 10.28
C ARG A 229 12.42 8.84 11.59
N MET A 230 11.42 9.04 12.44
CA MET A 230 11.30 8.33 13.72
C MET A 230 11.23 6.81 13.49
N TRP A 231 10.42 6.37 12.53
CA TRP A 231 10.23 4.94 12.25
C TRP A 231 11.41 4.31 11.49
N LEU A 232 11.93 4.97 10.46
CA LEU A 232 12.98 4.42 9.59
C LEU A 232 14.39 4.59 10.15
N ARG A 233 14.60 5.57 11.04
CA ARG A 233 15.89 5.90 11.66
C ARG A 233 15.70 6.18 13.16
N PRO A 234 15.23 5.20 13.93
CA PRO A 234 14.98 5.41 15.35
C PRO A 234 16.29 5.76 16.08
N PRO A 235 16.23 6.61 17.12
CA PRO A 235 17.41 7.02 17.86
C PRO A 235 18.07 5.83 18.55
N LYS A 236 19.40 5.89 18.74
CA LYS A 236 20.12 4.88 19.52
C LYS A 236 19.74 5.00 20.99
N LEU A 237 19.29 3.90 21.57
CA LEU A 237 19.10 3.77 23.01
C LEU A 237 20.46 3.69 23.71
N LYS A 238 20.63 4.45 24.79
CA LYS A 238 21.82 4.39 25.67
C LYS A 238 21.42 3.78 27.00
N LEU A 239 22.10 2.71 27.40
CA LEU A 239 21.93 2.11 28.73
C LEU A 239 22.82 2.83 29.73
N PHE A 240 22.28 3.11 30.92
CA PHE A 240 23.02 3.71 32.04
C PHE A 240 23.54 2.66 33.04
N GLY A 241 23.35 1.37 32.78
CA GLY A 241 23.82 0.27 33.62
C GLY A 241 24.04 -1.01 32.81
N GLN A 242 24.63 -2.03 33.45
CA GLN A 242 25.02 -3.29 32.80
C GLN A 242 23.98 -4.42 32.95
N ALA A 243 22.88 -4.18 33.67
CA ALA A 243 21.88 -5.20 33.99
C ALA A 243 20.96 -5.60 32.80
N PHE A 244 20.99 -4.85 31.69
CA PHE A 244 20.12 -5.06 30.55
C PHE A 244 20.92 -5.07 29.26
N ASN A 245 20.40 -5.77 28.25
CA ASN A 245 20.90 -5.72 26.88
C ASN A 245 19.92 -4.92 26.01
N ASN A 246 20.45 -4.00 25.23
CA ASN A 246 19.68 -3.14 24.34
C ASN A 246 19.68 -3.70 22.91
N LYS A 247 18.49 -4.05 22.40
CA LYS A 247 18.28 -4.50 21.01
C LYS A 247 17.78 -3.40 20.06
N GLY A 248 17.70 -2.16 20.55
CA GLY A 248 17.12 -1.03 19.82
C GLY A 248 15.58 -1.03 19.84
N TYR A 249 15.00 -0.09 19.11
CA TYR A 249 13.56 -0.05 18.88
C TYR A 249 13.16 -1.08 17.82
N SER A 250 12.10 -1.85 18.10
CA SER A 250 11.43 -2.60 17.05
C SER A 250 10.68 -1.64 16.14
N ARG A 251 10.69 -1.91 14.83
CA ARG A 251 9.88 -1.18 13.85
C ARG A 251 8.46 -1.75 13.70
N ASN A 252 8.20 -2.85 14.41
CA ASN A 252 6.97 -3.63 14.52
C ASN A 252 6.70 -3.93 16.01
#